data_AF-A0A938J0U1-F1
#
_entry.id   AF-A0A938J0U1-F1
#
_cell.length_a   1.000
_cell.length_b   1.000
_cell.length_c   1.000
_cell.angle_alpha   90.00
_cell.angle_beta   90.00
_cell.angle_gamma   90.00
#
_symmetry.space_group_name_H-M   'P 1'
#
loop_
_entity.id
_entity.type
_entity.pdbx_description
1 polymer ?
#
loop_
_entity_poly.entity_id
_entity_poly.type
_entity_poly.pdbx_seq_one_letter_code
_entity_poly.pdbx_strand_id
1 'polypeptide(L)'
;MTTQTAPAQPTDADGTDASGSDAPPRPPASVLWLHRSIVALAVVTATMVASGLYLTFRYRPANRVDAPSLPDRSALVGIAQWLHTAGAYAFVVLVCVVVGSALVVAGRRGHNHGIILASGFGLFIVAIGFLLTGLQLPWQGFRWVVAGDAAFDGVFGFPRAVADVLVRDGAVTPARYETVAWIHIAGLPVFAVFAAWWLLGAIQASRRDGADPSV
;
A
#
# COMPACT_ATOMS: atom_id res chain seq x y z
N MET A 1 66.36 1.79 45.75
CA MET A 1 66.81 2.48 44.52
C MET A 1 65.87 2.04 43.40
N THR A 2 64.85 2.85 43.14
CA THR A 2 63.85 2.59 42.10
C THR A 2 64.01 3.69 41.06
N THR A 3 64.39 3.29 39.85
CA THR A 3 64.70 4.16 38.73
C THR A 3 63.41 4.73 38.15
N GLN A 4 63.22 6.03 38.30
CA GLN A 4 62.11 6.80 37.73
C GLN A 4 62.40 7.05 36.24
N THR A 5 61.67 6.36 35.37
CA THR A 5 61.76 6.55 33.91
C THR A 5 60.89 7.75 33.51
N ALA A 6 61.51 8.77 32.90
CA ALA A 6 60.81 9.96 32.42
C ALA A 6 59.91 9.63 31.21
N PRO A 7 58.75 10.27 31.05
CA PRO A 7 57.91 10.08 29.87
C PRO A 7 58.53 10.77 28.65
N ALA A 8 58.65 10.01 27.55
CA ALA A 8 59.01 10.54 26.25
C ALA A 8 57.88 11.43 25.71
N GLN A 9 58.24 12.66 25.34
CA GLN A 9 57.36 13.63 24.70
C GLN A 9 57.07 13.16 23.26
N PRO A 10 55.81 13.00 22.82
CA PRO A 10 55.51 12.76 21.43
C PRO A 10 55.76 14.05 20.65
N THR A 11 56.65 13.95 19.67
CA THR A 11 56.89 14.91 18.60
C THR A 11 55.59 15.27 17.87
N ASP A 12 55.32 16.58 17.79
CA ASP A 12 54.36 17.18 16.88
C ASP A 12 54.66 16.73 15.45
N ALA A 13 53.85 15.81 14.95
CA ALA A 13 53.78 15.50 13.53
C ALA A 13 52.79 16.48 12.90
N ASP A 14 53.36 17.58 12.42
CA ASP A 14 52.78 18.42 11.39
C ASP A 14 52.48 17.53 10.17
N GLY A 15 51.20 17.39 9.87
CA GLY A 15 50.67 16.40 8.94
C GLY A 15 49.34 16.88 8.37
N THR A 16 49.36 18.07 7.78
CA THR A 16 48.50 18.41 6.64
C THR A 16 48.54 17.26 5.63
N ASP A 17 47.49 16.43 5.63
CA ASP A 17 46.92 15.72 4.46
C ASP A 17 45.94 14.64 4.92
N ALA A 18 44.88 15.06 5.59
CA ALA A 18 43.64 14.28 5.64
C ALA A 18 42.47 15.26 5.68
N SER A 19 42.28 16.02 4.60
CA SER A 19 40.92 16.35 4.16
C SER A 19 40.26 15.04 3.72
N GLY A 20 40.06 14.14 4.70
CA GLY A 20 39.21 12.99 4.56
C GLY A 20 37.87 13.58 4.18
N SER A 21 37.42 13.29 2.96
CA SER A 21 36.09 13.70 2.56
C SER A 21 35.13 13.03 3.56
N ASP A 22 34.66 13.80 4.54
CA ASP A 22 33.52 13.52 5.41
C ASP A 22 32.23 13.50 4.58
N ALA A 23 32.29 12.87 3.41
CA ALA A 23 31.11 12.56 2.64
C ALA A 23 30.35 11.50 3.45
N PRO A 24 29.13 11.81 3.91
CA PRO A 24 28.38 10.87 4.70
C PRO A 24 28.20 9.56 3.91
N PRO A 25 28.25 8.39 4.59
CA PRO A 25 28.12 7.11 3.93
C PRO A 25 26.83 7.08 3.09
N ARG A 26 26.98 6.77 1.80
CA ARG A 26 25.83 6.72 0.89
C ARG A 26 24.89 5.60 1.32
N PRO A 27 23.56 5.83 1.32
CA PRO A 27 22.61 4.79 1.64
C PRO A 27 22.72 3.63 0.63
N PRO A 28 22.53 2.37 1.08
CA PRO A 28 22.57 1.23 0.18
C PRO A 28 21.50 1.32 -0.90
N ALA A 29 21.79 0.83 -2.10
CA ALA A 29 20.92 0.94 -3.27
C ALA A 29 19.49 0.42 -3.03
N SER A 30 19.32 -0.62 -2.20
CA SER A 30 18.00 -1.16 -1.83
C SER A 30 17.12 -0.18 -1.07
N VAL A 31 17.71 0.67 -0.23
CA VAL A 31 16.97 1.70 0.54
C VAL A 31 16.51 2.82 -0.37
N LEU A 32 17.37 3.26 -1.30
CA LEU A 32 17.00 4.26 -2.32
C LEU A 32 15.89 3.73 -3.23
N TRP A 33 15.96 2.47 -3.64
CA TRP A 33 14.93 1.83 -4.46
C TRP A 33 13.61 1.73 -3.71
N LEU A 34 13.62 1.28 -2.45
CA LEU A 34 12.41 1.23 -1.61
C LEU A 34 11.77 2.61 -1.47
N HIS A 35 12.58 3.64 -1.22
CA HIS A 35 12.07 5.02 -1.11
C HIS A 35 11.40 5.49 -2.41
N ARG A 36 12.03 5.24 -3.57
CA ARG A 36 11.44 5.57 -4.88
C ARG A 36 10.13 4.85 -5.11
N SER A 37 10.03 3.57 -4.75
CA SER A 37 8.79 2.80 -4.88
C SER A 37 7.68 3.33 -3.96
N ILE A 38 8.01 3.77 -2.74
CA ILE A 38 7.05 4.41 -1.83
C ILE A 38 6.56 5.73 -2.41
N VAL A 39 7.45 6.57 -2.95
CA VAL A 39 7.06 7.83 -3.60
C VAL A 39 6.17 7.57 -4.81
N ALA A 40 6.52 6.60 -5.67
CA ALA A 40 5.69 6.20 -6.80
C ALA A 40 4.30 5.71 -6.36
N LEU A 41 4.24 4.87 -5.32
CA LEU A 41 2.98 4.40 -4.73
C LEU A 41 2.13 5.56 -4.22
N ALA A 42 2.73 6.55 -3.54
CA ALA A 42 2.03 7.74 -3.05
C ALA A 42 1.45 8.58 -4.21
N VAL A 43 2.21 8.78 -5.28
CA VAL A 43 1.76 9.52 -6.48
C VAL A 43 0.59 8.80 -7.17
N VAL A 44 0.70 7.48 -7.36
CA VAL A 44 -0.39 6.67 -7.91
C VAL A 44 -1.62 6.73 -7.01
N THR A 45 -1.45 6.63 -5.69
CA THR A 45 -2.55 6.75 -4.73
C THR A 45 -3.25 8.11 -4.83
N ALA A 46 -2.49 9.20 -4.87
CA ALA A 46 -3.05 10.54 -5.03
C ALA A 46 -3.84 10.68 -6.35
N THR A 47 -3.32 10.11 -7.43
CA THR A 47 -3.97 10.09 -8.74
C THR A 47 -5.29 9.30 -8.69
N MET A 48 -5.28 8.14 -8.03
CA MET A 48 -6.46 7.30 -7.80
C MET A 48 -7.52 8.01 -6.97
N VAL A 49 -7.13 8.67 -5.88
CA VAL A 49 -8.06 9.42 -5.03
C VAL A 49 -8.67 10.58 -5.80
N ALA A 50 -7.87 11.39 -6.51
CA ALA A 50 -8.37 12.53 -7.27
C ALA A 50 -9.33 12.10 -8.39
N SER A 51 -8.94 11.09 -9.18
CA SER A 51 -9.80 10.54 -10.25
C SER A 51 -11.05 9.86 -9.69
N GLY A 52 -10.94 9.11 -8.58
CA GLY A 52 -12.06 8.43 -7.93
C GLY A 52 -13.08 9.40 -7.32
N LEU A 53 -12.61 10.46 -6.65
CA LEU A 53 -13.48 11.52 -6.15
C LEU A 53 -14.21 12.23 -7.29
N TYR A 54 -13.49 12.59 -8.37
CA TYR A 54 -14.09 13.18 -9.56
C TYR A 54 -15.18 12.28 -10.15
N LEU A 55 -14.89 10.99 -10.31
CA LEU A 55 -15.86 10.01 -10.83
C LEU A 55 -17.05 9.85 -9.88
N THR A 56 -16.84 9.86 -8.57
CA THR A 56 -17.92 9.75 -7.56
C THR A 56 -18.93 10.89 -7.69
N PHE A 57 -18.48 12.13 -7.87
CA PHE A 57 -19.39 13.27 -8.07
C PHE A 57 -20.09 13.28 -9.44
N ARG A 58 -19.56 12.53 -10.41
CA ARG A 58 -20.17 12.36 -11.75
C ARG A 58 -21.03 11.10 -11.86
N TYR A 59 -20.86 10.17 -10.94
CA TYR A 59 -21.60 8.92 -10.89
C TYR A 59 -23.05 9.17 -10.47
N ARG A 60 -23.99 8.65 -11.26
CA ARG A 60 -25.42 8.68 -10.93
C ARG A 60 -25.83 7.32 -10.37
N PRO A 61 -26.26 7.22 -9.10
CA PRO A 61 -26.65 5.96 -8.51
C PRO A 61 -27.91 5.38 -9.18
N ALA A 62 -27.97 4.05 -9.24
CA ALA A 62 -28.97 3.27 -9.97
C ALA A 62 -30.41 3.41 -9.48
N ASN A 63 -30.61 3.88 -8.25
CA ASN A 63 -31.94 4.15 -7.72
C ASN A 63 -32.64 5.35 -8.40
N ARG A 64 -31.97 6.07 -9.32
CA ARG A 64 -32.49 7.25 -10.01
C ARG A 64 -32.55 7.11 -11.53
N VAL A 65 -32.06 6.02 -12.12
CA VAL A 65 -31.96 5.86 -13.59
C VAL A 65 -32.03 4.37 -13.96
N ASP A 66 -32.83 4.04 -14.97
CA ASP A 66 -33.01 2.66 -15.48
C ASP A 66 -31.72 2.04 -16.04
N ALA A 67 -30.70 2.88 -16.34
CA ALA A 67 -29.36 2.48 -16.73
C ALA A 67 -28.32 3.38 -16.01
N PRO A 68 -27.75 2.95 -14.86
CA PRO A 68 -26.68 3.66 -14.19
C PRO A 68 -25.41 3.65 -15.06
N SER A 69 -25.17 4.73 -15.77
CA SER A 69 -23.94 4.99 -16.49
C SER A 69 -23.44 6.39 -16.18
N LEU A 70 -22.12 6.59 -16.32
CA LEU A 70 -21.58 7.93 -16.42
C LEU A 70 -22.22 8.55 -17.68
N PRO A 71 -22.76 9.78 -17.63
CA PRO A 71 -23.25 10.44 -18.85
C PRO A 71 -22.07 10.58 -19.81
N ASP A 72 -22.08 9.74 -20.83
CA ASP A 72 -20.91 9.26 -21.58
C ASP A 72 -20.33 10.27 -22.59
N ARG A 73 -20.42 11.58 -22.31
CA ARG A 73 -20.22 12.62 -23.33
C ARG A 73 -19.10 13.62 -23.07
N SER A 74 -18.38 13.54 -21.96
CA SER A 74 -17.24 14.46 -21.73
C SER A 74 -15.90 13.73 -21.78
N ALA A 75 -14.95 14.27 -22.55
CA ALA A 75 -13.59 13.75 -22.64
C ALA A 75 -12.91 13.62 -21.27
N LEU A 76 -13.24 14.52 -20.33
CA LEU A 76 -12.71 14.50 -18.95
C LEU A 76 -13.12 13.25 -18.17
N VAL A 77 -14.36 12.77 -18.34
CA VAL A 77 -14.81 11.53 -17.68
C VAL A 77 -14.07 10.32 -18.23
N GLY A 78 -13.88 10.25 -19.56
CA GLY A 78 -13.09 9.19 -20.18
C GLY A 78 -11.64 9.17 -19.71
N ILE A 79 -10.99 10.35 -19.63
CA ILE A 79 -9.63 10.48 -19.09
C ILE A 79 -9.57 10.03 -17.62
N ALA A 80 -10.51 10.50 -16.79
CA ALA A 80 -10.55 10.12 -15.38
C ALA A 80 -10.74 8.61 -15.21
N GLN A 81 -11.63 7.99 -15.99
CA GLN A 81 -11.86 6.55 -15.95
C GLN A 81 -10.64 5.75 -16.41
N TRP A 82 -9.97 6.20 -17.48
CA TRP A 82 -8.73 5.58 -17.95
C TRP A 82 -7.62 5.68 -16.90
N LEU A 83 -7.39 6.89 -16.36
CA LEU A 83 -6.40 7.12 -15.30
C LEU A 83 -6.67 6.28 -14.06
N HIS A 84 -7.94 6.21 -13.63
CA HIS A 84 -8.34 5.43 -12.47
C HIS A 84 -8.16 3.93 -12.70
N THR A 85 -8.49 3.44 -13.90
CA THR A 85 -8.34 2.02 -14.25
C THR A 85 -6.86 1.64 -14.36
N ALA A 86 -6.06 2.41 -15.09
CA ALA A 86 -4.62 2.18 -15.21
C ALA A 86 -3.91 2.33 -13.85
N GLY A 87 -4.31 3.33 -13.07
CA GLY A 87 -3.82 3.56 -11.72
C GLY A 87 -4.11 2.40 -10.78
N ALA A 88 -5.28 1.74 -10.88
CA ALA A 88 -5.61 0.58 -10.07
C ALA A 88 -4.65 -0.60 -10.31
N TYR A 89 -4.35 -0.91 -11.58
CA TYR A 89 -3.36 -1.95 -11.92
C TYR A 89 -1.95 -1.57 -11.44
N ALA A 90 -1.53 -0.33 -11.70
CA ALA A 90 -0.24 0.17 -11.24
C ALA A 90 -0.11 0.14 -9.71
N PHE A 91 -1.19 0.45 -9.00
CA PHE A 91 -1.24 0.41 -7.53
C PHE A 91 -0.98 -1.00 -7.00
N VAL A 92 -1.66 -2.02 -7.54
CA VAL A 92 -1.43 -3.43 -7.13
C VAL A 92 0.03 -3.84 -7.36
N VAL A 93 0.58 -3.55 -8.55
CA VAL A 93 1.97 -3.88 -8.88
C VAL A 93 2.94 -3.17 -7.94
N LEU A 94 2.72 -1.88 -7.67
CA LEU A 94 3.56 -1.09 -6.76
C LEU A 94 3.48 -1.59 -5.32
N VAL A 95 2.32 -2.03 -4.84
CA VAL A 95 2.19 -2.66 -3.52
C VAL A 95 3.04 -3.93 -3.45
N CYS A 96 2.98 -4.82 -4.45
CA CYS A 96 3.83 -6.01 -4.50
C CYS A 96 5.33 -5.66 -4.47
N VAL A 97 5.73 -4.65 -5.26
CA VAL A 97 7.10 -4.14 -5.35
C VAL A 97 7.57 -3.59 -4.00
N VAL A 98 6.76 -2.78 -3.32
CA VAL A 98 7.08 -2.18 -2.01
C VAL A 98 7.19 -3.26 -0.95
N VAL A 99 6.21 -4.17 -0.86
CA VAL A 99 6.20 -5.25 0.13
C VAL A 99 7.37 -6.20 -0.10
N GLY A 100 7.59 -6.64 -1.34
CA GLY A 100 8.71 -7.50 -1.69
C GLY A 100 10.07 -6.90 -1.31
N SER A 101 10.29 -5.61 -1.60
CA SER A 101 11.54 -4.96 -1.22
C SER A 101 11.66 -4.67 0.27
N ALA A 102 10.57 -4.40 0.97
CA ALA A 102 10.58 -4.31 2.42
C ALA A 102 11.01 -5.63 3.06
N LEU A 103 10.52 -6.77 2.55
CA LEU A 103 10.93 -8.10 3.01
C LEU A 103 12.41 -8.40 2.72
N VAL A 104 12.90 -8.07 1.52
CA VAL A 104 14.32 -8.25 1.18
C VAL A 104 15.23 -7.40 2.09
N VAL A 105 14.83 -6.16 2.39
CA VAL A 105 15.59 -5.29 3.31
C VAL A 105 15.54 -5.82 4.74
N ALA A 106 14.39 -6.30 5.21
CA ALA A 106 14.22 -6.89 6.53
C ALA A 106 15.08 -8.15 6.72
N GLY A 107 15.09 -9.05 5.72
CA GLY A 107 15.86 -10.29 5.77
C GLY A 107 17.36 -10.07 5.78
N ARG A 108 17.86 -9.04 5.10
CA ARG A 108 19.28 -8.67 5.16
C ARG A 108 19.71 -8.10 6.52
N ARG A 109 18.77 -7.64 7.34
CA ARG A 109 19.04 -7.03 8.66
C ARG A 109 18.77 -7.96 9.84
N GLY A 110 18.31 -9.20 9.60
CA GLY A 110 17.98 -10.13 10.67
C GLY A 110 16.79 -9.72 11.54
N HIS A 111 15.93 -8.82 11.04
CA HIS A 111 14.77 -8.32 11.80
C HIS A 111 13.58 -9.30 11.79
N ASN A 112 12.63 -9.10 12.71
CA ASN A 112 11.39 -9.88 12.78
C ASN A 112 10.48 -9.65 11.56
N HIS A 113 10.55 -10.58 10.61
CA HIS A 113 9.78 -10.59 9.36
C HIS A 113 8.27 -10.58 9.58
N GLY A 114 7.78 -11.14 10.69
CA GLY A 114 6.37 -11.37 10.94
C GLY A 114 5.50 -10.11 10.84
N ILE A 115 5.96 -8.99 11.40
CA ILE A 115 5.17 -7.75 11.42
C ILE A 115 5.14 -7.10 10.03
N ILE A 116 6.26 -7.11 9.31
CA ILE A 116 6.35 -6.56 7.95
C ILE A 116 5.53 -7.42 6.98
N LEU A 117 5.57 -8.74 7.15
CA LEU A 117 4.78 -9.67 6.34
C LEU A 117 3.28 -9.48 6.59
N ALA A 118 2.84 -9.44 7.85
CA ALA A 118 1.43 -9.25 8.20
C ALA A 118 0.87 -7.92 7.67
N SER A 119 1.65 -6.84 7.82
CA SER A 119 1.25 -5.51 7.35
C SER A 119 1.27 -5.36 5.83
N GLY A 120 2.30 -5.89 5.17
CA GLY A 120 2.38 -5.92 3.71
C GLY A 120 1.29 -6.78 3.08
N PHE A 121 0.97 -7.92 3.69
CA PHE A 121 -0.12 -8.80 3.25
C PHE A 121 -1.48 -8.10 3.38
N GLY A 122 -1.74 -7.41 4.49
CA GLY A 122 -2.95 -6.61 4.66
C GLY A 122 -3.11 -5.56 3.56
N LEU A 123 -2.05 -4.82 3.24
CA LEU A 123 -2.07 -3.82 2.15
C LEU A 123 -2.31 -4.47 0.79
N PHE A 124 -1.72 -5.64 0.52
CA PHE A 124 -1.95 -6.40 -0.70
C PHE A 124 -3.41 -6.84 -0.84
N ILE A 125 -4.01 -7.41 0.21
CA ILE A 125 -5.42 -7.81 0.20
C ILE A 125 -6.34 -6.61 -0.05
N VAL A 126 -6.07 -5.47 0.57
CA VAL A 126 -6.83 -4.23 0.34
C VAL A 126 -6.67 -3.74 -1.11
N ALA A 127 -5.47 -3.81 -1.68
CA ALA A 127 -5.23 -3.43 -3.08
C ALA A 127 -6.02 -4.31 -4.06
N ILE A 128 -6.04 -5.62 -3.84
CA ILE A 128 -6.88 -6.55 -4.61
C ILE A 128 -8.36 -6.24 -4.41
N GLY A 129 -8.79 -5.97 -3.17
CA GLY A 129 -10.15 -5.54 -2.86
C GLY A 129 -10.58 -4.32 -3.66
N PHE A 130 -9.73 -3.29 -3.75
CA PHE A 130 -10.00 -2.10 -4.58
C PHE A 130 -10.15 -2.45 -6.05
N LEU A 131 -9.23 -3.24 -6.60
CA LEU A 131 -9.28 -3.64 -7.99
C LEU A 131 -10.58 -4.40 -8.30
N LEU A 132 -10.92 -5.41 -7.49
CA LEU A 132 -12.09 -6.26 -7.70
C LEU A 132 -13.40 -5.47 -7.57
N THR A 133 -13.52 -4.64 -6.54
CA THR A 133 -14.73 -3.82 -6.34
C THR A 133 -14.85 -2.72 -7.40
N GLY A 134 -13.73 -2.10 -7.79
CA GLY A 134 -13.70 -1.06 -8.82
C GLY A 134 -14.11 -1.57 -10.21
N LEU A 135 -13.68 -2.79 -10.57
CA LEU A 135 -14.09 -3.44 -11.83
C LEU A 135 -15.59 -3.78 -11.89
N GLN A 136 -16.29 -3.80 -10.74
CA GLN A 136 -17.72 -4.09 -10.69
C GLN A 136 -18.58 -2.83 -10.85
N LEU A 137 -18.07 -1.64 -10.48
CA LEU A 137 -18.82 -0.38 -10.53
C LEU A 137 -19.37 0.05 -11.91
N PRO A 138 -18.80 -0.34 -13.07
CA PRO A 138 -19.34 -0.02 -14.39
C PRO A 138 -20.62 -0.77 -14.80
N TRP A 139 -21.25 -1.55 -13.91
CA TRP A 139 -22.50 -2.29 -14.19
C TRP A 139 -22.43 -3.30 -15.35
N GLN A 140 -21.24 -3.76 -15.72
CA GLN A 140 -21.02 -4.70 -16.84
C GLN A 140 -21.28 -6.18 -16.47
N GLY A 141 -21.92 -6.44 -15.32
CA GLY A 141 -22.12 -7.78 -14.78
C GLY A 141 -20.92 -8.28 -13.95
N PHE A 142 -21.21 -9.04 -12.90
CA PHE A 142 -20.19 -9.60 -12.01
C PHE A 142 -19.43 -10.75 -12.69
N ARG A 143 -18.32 -10.43 -13.36
CA ARG A 143 -17.53 -11.41 -14.14
C ARG A 143 -16.87 -12.53 -13.34
N TRP A 144 -16.85 -12.47 -12.00
CA TRP A 144 -16.09 -13.39 -11.14
C TRP A 144 -16.94 -14.25 -10.19
N VAL A 145 -18.26 -14.03 -10.13
CA VAL A 145 -19.13 -14.65 -9.11
C VAL A 145 -19.37 -16.15 -9.34
N VAL A 146 -18.99 -16.69 -10.49
CA VAL A 146 -19.16 -18.13 -10.78
C VAL A 146 -18.25 -19.02 -9.91
N ALA A 147 -17.26 -18.46 -9.20
CA ALA A 147 -16.39 -19.21 -8.27
C ALA A 147 -16.67 -18.95 -6.78
N GLY A 148 -17.70 -18.16 -6.43
CA GLY A 148 -17.80 -17.47 -5.13
C GLY A 148 -18.46 -18.22 -3.97
N ASP A 149 -19.39 -19.15 -4.22
CA ASP A 149 -20.16 -19.78 -3.12
C ASP A 149 -19.25 -20.56 -2.15
N ALA A 150 -18.22 -21.22 -2.65
CA ALA A 150 -17.28 -21.99 -1.83
C ALA A 150 -16.20 -21.14 -1.13
N ALA A 151 -16.00 -19.88 -1.52
CA ALA A 151 -14.88 -19.06 -1.03
C ALA A 151 -15.12 -18.44 0.36
N PHE A 152 -16.40 -18.29 0.74
CA PHE A 152 -16.79 -17.69 2.03
C PHE A 152 -17.47 -18.69 2.98
N ASP A 153 -17.79 -19.89 2.49
CA ASP A 153 -18.28 -20.99 3.32
C ASP A 153 -17.20 -21.40 4.33
N GLY A 154 -17.46 -21.11 5.61
CA GLY A 154 -16.58 -21.45 6.73
C GLY A 154 -15.76 -20.30 7.31
N VAL A 155 -15.85 -19.07 6.79
CA VAL A 155 -15.18 -17.91 7.41
C VAL A 155 -15.92 -17.48 8.68
N PHE A 156 -15.39 -17.84 9.84
CA PHE A 156 -15.97 -17.51 11.14
C PHE A 156 -16.02 -15.99 11.35
N GLY A 157 -17.21 -15.45 11.63
CA GLY A 157 -17.43 -14.01 11.85
C GLY A 157 -17.68 -13.18 10.58
N PHE A 158 -17.68 -13.78 9.38
CA PHE A 158 -18.12 -13.08 8.17
C PHE A 158 -19.65 -12.90 8.24
N PRO A 159 -20.19 -11.67 8.14
CA PRO A 159 -21.61 -11.46 8.28
C PRO A 159 -22.36 -12.18 7.16
N ARG A 160 -23.27 -13.11 7.49
CA ARG A 160 -24.13 -13.80 6.51
C ARG A 160 -24.87 -12.80 5.61
N ALA A 161 -25.31 -11.68 6.16
CA ALA A 161 -25.91 -10.60 5.39
C ALA A 161 -25.00 -10.02 4.29
N VAL A 162 -23.68 -9.98 4.51
CA VAL A 162 -22.70 -9.53 3.50
C VAL A 162 -22.50 -10.60 2.44
N ALA A 163 -22.43 -11.89 2.81
CA ALA A 163 -22.34 -13.00 1.86
C ALA A 163 -23.60 -13.13 0.99
N ASP A 164 -24.79 -13.00 1.58
CA ASP A 164 -26.06 -13.09 0.87
C ASP A 164 -26.20 -11.95 -0.15
N VAL A 165 -25.74 -10.74 0.18
CA VAL A 165 -25.74 -9.58 -0.75
C VAL A 165 -24.63 -9.66 -1.80
N LEU A 166 -23.42 -10.10 -1.44
CA LEU A 166 -22.25 -10.06 -2.33
C LEU A 166 -22.02 -11.31 -3.17
N VAL A 167 -22.59 -12.47 -2.80
CA VAL A 167 -22.21 -13.77 -3.38
C VAL A 167 -23.44 -14.54 -3.86
N ARG A 168 -24.48 -14.65 -3.02
CA ARG A 168 -25.46 -15.73 -3.09
C ARG A 168 -26.58 -15.55 -4.11
N ASP A 169 -27.05 -14.31 -4.27
CA ASP A 169 -27.94 -14.00 -5.38
C ASP A 169 -27.08 -13.65 -6.59
N GLY A 170 -26.96 -14.56 -7.55
CA GLY A 170 -26.39 -14.27 -8.88
C GLY A 170 -27.12 -13.14 -9.61
N ALA A 171 -28.26 -12.69 -9.08
CA ALA A 171 -28.99 -11.52 -9.51
C ALA A 171 -28.19 -10.22 -9.31
N VAL A 172 -28.21 -9.41 -10.36
CA VAL A 172 -27.57 -8.11 -10.44
C VAL A 172 -28.58 -7.07 -9.93
N THR A 173 -28.57 -6.78 -8.62
CA THR A 173 -29.56 -5.88 -7.97
C THR A 173 -28.97 -4.50 -7.62
N PRO A 174 -29.78 -3.42 -7.59
CA PRO A 174 -29.31 -2.10 -7.16
C PRO A 174 -28.68 -2.06 -5.77
N ALA A 175 -29.24 -2.78 -4.80
CA ALA A 175 -28.73 -2.85 -3.43
C ALA A 175 -27.31 -3.44 -3.36
N ARG A 176 -27.02 -4.44 -4.20
CA ARG A 176 -25.68 -5.05 -4.27
C ARG A 176 -24.64 -4.06 -4.80
N TYR A 177 -24.95 -3.30 -5.85
CA TYR A 177 -24.03 -2.28 -6.35
C TYR A 177 -23.82 -1.14 -5.38
N GLU A 178 -24.88 -0.70 -4.69
CA GLU A 178 -24.75 0.32 -3.65
C GLU A 178 -23.81 -0.17 -2.54
N THR A 179 -23.95 -1.43 -2.12
CA THR A 179 -23.07 -2.05 -1.14
C THR A 179 -21.61 -2.09 -1.63
N VAL A 180 -21.37 -2.55 -2.86
CA VAL A 180 -20.02 -2.59 -3.46
C VAL A 180 -19.42 -1.18 -3.58
N ALA A 181 -20.23 -0.18 -3.97
CA ALA A 181 -19.81 1.21 -4.03
C ALA A 181 -19.40 1.76 -2.65
N TRP A 182 -20.17 1.48 -1.60
CA TRP A 182 -19.81 1.88 -0.23
C TRP A 182 -18.53 1.21 0.26
N ILE A 183 -18.36 -0.09 -0.04
CA ILE A 183 -17.12 -0.82 0.26
C ILE A 183 -15.94 -0.14 -0.46
N HIS A 184 -16.08 0.20 -1.73
CA HIS A 184 -15.01 0.80 -2.53
C HIS A 184 -14.68 2.25 -2.13
N ILE A 185 -15.70 3.06 -1.84
CA ILE A 185 -15.56 4.51 -1.61
C ILE A 185 -15.21 4.82 -0.16
N ALA A 186 -15.69 4.03 0.81
CA ALA A 186 -15.51 4.31 2.23
C ALA A 186 -14.79 3.17 2.97
N GLY A 187 -15.26 1.92 2.81
CA GLY A 187 -14.73 0.78 3.57
C GLY A 187 -13.24 0.53 3.30
N LEU A 188 -12.88 0.24 2.06
CA LEU A 188 -11.52 -0.07 1.65
C LEU A 188 -10.52 1.08 1.88
N PRO A 189 -10.87 2.37 1.64
CA PRO A 189 -9.99 3.49 1.99
C PRO A 189 -9.64 3.55 3.47
N VAL A 190 -10.60 3.33 4.37
CA VAL A 190 -10.34 3.31 5.82
C VAL A 190 -9.37 2.17 6.16
N PHE A 191 -9.61 0.97 5.64
CA PHE A 191 -8.70 -0.17 5.83
C PHE A 191 -7.31 0.09 5.25
N ALA A 192 -7.21 0.74 4.08
CA ALA A 192 -5.95 1.08 3.45
C ALA A 192 -5.12 2.04 4.30
N VAL A 193 -5.76 3.09 4.83
CA VAL A 193 -5.11 4.05 5.74
C VAL A 193 -4.61 3.32 7.00
N PHE A 194 -5.42 2.45 7.59
CA PHE A 194 -5.02 1.67 8.75
C PHE A 194 -3.84 0.74 8.45
N ALA A 195 -3.88 0.00 7.34
CA ALA A 195 -2.81 -0.89 6.92
C ALA A 195 -1.50 -0.13 6.64
N ALA A 196 -1.59 1.03 5.97
CA ALA A 196 -0.45 1.90 5.71
C ALA A 196 0.14 2.49 6.99
N TRP A 197 -0.69 2.98 7.91
CA TRP A 197 -0.26 3.45 9.23
C TRP A 197 0.48 2.33 9.98
N TRP A 198 -0.11 1.14 10.01
CA TRP A 198 0.47 0.00 10.70
C TRP A 198 1.83 -0.40 10.12
N LEU A 199 1.95 -0.43 8.79
CA LEU A 199 3.22 -0.70 8.10
C LEU A 199 4.29 0.35 8.44
N LEU A 200 3.92 1.64 8.48
CA LEU A 200 4.83 2.72 8.88
C LEU A 200 5.29 2.55 10.33
N GLY A 201 4.38 2.22 11.23
CA GLY A 201 4.70 1.90 12.63
C GLY A 201 5.68 0.74 12.76
N ALA A 202 5.47 -0.34 12.00
CA ALA A 202 6.37 -1.51 11.97
C ALA A 202 7.77 -1.14 11.48
N ILE A 203 7.87 -0.33 10.42
CA ILE A 203 9.15 0.16 9.90
C ILE A 203 9.86 1.03 10.94
N GLN A 204 9.14 1.93 11.62
CA GLN A 204 9.71 2.80 12.66
C GLN A 204 10.20 2.02 13.88
N ALA A 205 9.43 1.03 14.35
CA ALA A 205 9.82 0.16 15.47
C ALA A 205 11.14 -0.55 15.15
N SER A 206 11.26 -1.14 13.95
CA SER A 206 12.47 -1.85 13.52
C SER A 206 13.74 -0.98 13.44
N ARG A 207 13.60 0.36 13.39
CA ARG A 207 14.75 1.29 13.41
C ARG A 207 15.24 1.59 14.82
N ARG A 208 14.35 1.53 15.81
CA ARG A 208 14.69 1.77 17.23
C ARG A 208 15.48 0.60 17.79
N ASP A 209 15.07 -0.62 17.46
CA ASP A 209 15.71 -1.85 17.97
C ASP A 209 17.16 -2.01 17.47
N GLY A 210 17.50 -1.45 16.30
CA GLY A 210 18.87 -1.47 15.76
C GLY A 210 19.78 -0.32 16.22
N ALA A 211 19.28 0.60 17.06
CA ALA A 211 20.02 1.78 17.52
C ALA A 211 20.53 1.66 18.96
N ASP A 212 20.24 0.55 19.65
CA ASP A 212 20.73 0.28 21.00
C ASP A 212 22.01 -0.58 20.92
N PRO A 213 23.21 -0.01 21.13
CA PRO A 213 24.48 -0.75 21.08
C PRO A 213 24.75 -1.56 22.35
N SER A 214 23.82 -1.60 23.32
CA SER A 214 24.04 -2.19 24.65
C SER A 214 23.60 -3.65 24.80
N VAL A 215 23.23 -4.32 23.68
CA VAL A 215 22.85 -5.75 23.64
C VAL A 215 23.76 -6.53 22.71
#